data_AF-A0AAA9TH73-F1
#
_entry.id   AF-A0AAA9TH73-F1
#
_cell.length_a   1.000
_cell.length_b   1.000
_cell.length_c   1.000
_cell.angle_alpha   90.00
_cell.angle_beta   90.00
_cell.angle_gamma   90.00
#
_symmetry.space_group_name_H-M   'P 1'
#
loop_
_entity.id
_entity.type
_entity.pdbx_description
1 polymer ?
#
loop_
_entity_poly.entity_id
_entity_poly.type
_entity_poly.pdbx_seq_one_letter_code
_entity_poly.pdbx_strand_id
1 'polypeptide(L)'
;MADRAALEDLVRVQGERVRGLKQQKASAEQIEEEVAKLLKLKAQLGPDEGKPKFVLKTPKGTRDYSPRQMAVREKVFDVIISCFKRHGAEVIDTPVFELKVNDRRILDGMFAICGVPDSKFRTICSSVDKLDKVSWEEVKNEMVGEKGLAPEVADRIGDYVQQHGGVSLVEQLLQDPKLSQNKQALEGLGDLKLLFEYLTLFGIADKISFDLSLARGLDYYTGVIYEAVLLQPPARAGEEPLGVGSVAAGGRYDGLVGMFDPKGRKVPCVGLSIGVERIFSIVEQRLEALEEKVRTTETQVLVASAQKKLLEERLKLISELWDAGIKAELLYKKNPKLLNQLQYCEETGIPLVAIIGEQELKDGVIKLRSVASREEVDVRREDLVEEIKRRTSQPLCIC
;
A
#
# COMPACT_ATOMS: atom_id res chain seq x y z
N MET A 1 28.14 -33.32 -25.80
CA MET A 1 28.52 -32.88 -24.44
C MET A 1 29.99 -33.10 -24.12
N ALA A 2 30.60 -34.25 -24.45
CA ALA A 2 32.03 -34.51 -24.21
C ALA A 2 32.99 -33.50 -24.89
N ASP A 3 32.62 -32.99 -26.07
CA ASP A 3 33.45 -32.06 -26.84
C ASP A 3 33.55 -30.65 -26.23
N ARG A 4 32.47 -30.14 -25.62
CA ARG A 4 32.45 -28.78 -25.05
C ARG A 4 33.25 -28.69 -23.75
N ALA A 5 33.11 -29.67 -22.87
CA ALA A 5 33.86 -29.72 -21.61
C ALA A 5 35.38 -29.84 -21.85
N ALA A 6 35.79 -30.62 -22.84
CA ALA A 6 37.19 -30.70 -23.26
C ALA A 6 37.70 -29.36 -23.81
N LEU A 7 36.87 -28.65 -24.59
CA LEU A 7 37.19 -27.32 -25.11
C LEU A 7 37.28 -26.26 -24.00
N GLU A 8 36.40 -26.32 -22.99
CA GLU A 8 36.43 -25.42 -21.83
C GLU A 8 37.71 -25.62 -21.00
N ASP A 9 38.16 -26.87 -20.82
CA ASP A 9 39.43 -27.16 -20.15
C ASP A 9 40.63 -26.69 -20.97
N LEU A 10 40.60 -26.83 -22.30
CA LEU A 10 41.62 -26.28 -23.18
C LEU A 10 41.68 -24.75 -23.11
N VAL A 11 40.54 -24.06 -23.04
CA VAL A 11 40.48 -22.60 -22.85
C VAL A 11 41.04 -22.21 -21.49
N ARG A 12 40.75 -22.98 -20.44
CA ARG A 12 41.29 -22.75 -19.09
C ARG A 12 42.81 -22.88 -19.06
N VAL A 13 43.34 -23.99 -19.57
CA VAL A 13 44.79 -24.27 -19.64
C VAL A 13 45.51 -23.22 -20.47
N GLN A 14 44.96 -22.85 -21.63
CA GLN A 14 45.54 -21.82 -22.49
C GLN A 14 45.51 -20.43 -21.82
N GLY A 15 44.47 -20.11 -21.05
CA GLY A 15 44.38 -18.87 -20.27
C GLY A 15 45.35 -18.81 -19.09
N GLU A 16 45.65 -19.94 -18.46
CA GLU A 16 46.72 -20.06 -17.44
C GLU A 16 48.10 -19.84 -18.07
N ARG A 17 48.35 -20.41 -19.26
CA ARG A 17 49.61 -20.24 -20.00
C ARG A 17 49.88 -18.77 -20.36
N VAL A 18 48.88 -18.06 -20.87
CA VAL A 18 48.98 -16.61 -21.16
C VAL A 18 49.30 -15.81 -19.90
N ARG A 19 48.66 -16.14 -18.76
CA ARG A 19 48.93 -15.46 -17.48
C ARG A 19 50.35 -15.72 -16.97
N GLY A 20 50.82 -16.97 -17.08
CA GLY A 20 52.20 -17.33 -16.73
C GLY A 20 53.23 -16.56 -17.55
N LEU A 21 53.05 -16.48 -18.87
CA LEU A 21 53.95 -15.73 -19.76
C LEU A 21 53.98 -14.23 -19.46
N LYS A 22 52.84 -13.63 -19.11
CA LYS A 22 52.77 -12.24 -18.67
C LYS A 22 53.50 -12.00 -17.34
N GLN A 23 53.38 -12.94 -16.40
CA GLN A 23 54.11 -12.85 -15.11
C GLN A 23 55.61 -13.03 -15.29
N GLN A 24 56.05 -13.87 -16.22
CA GLN A 24 57.45 -14.10 -16.55
C GLN A 24 58.07 -13.01 -17.45
N LYS A 25 57.29 -11.99 -17.83
CA LYS A 25 57.72 -10.91 -18.75
C LYS A 25 58.32 -11.45 -20.07
N ALA A 26 57.71 -12.49 -20.63
CA ALA A 26 58.07 -13.03 -21.95
C ALA A 26 57.91 -11.96 -23.05
N SER A 27 58.47 -12.21 -24.24
CA SER A 27 58.43 -11.22 -25.33
C SER A 27 56.98 -10.95 -25.77
N ALA A 28 56.72 -9.72 -26.24
CA ALA A 28 55.39 -9.31 -26.67
C ALA A 28 54.82 -10.22 -27.76
N GLU A 29 55.66 -10.63 -28.72
CA GLU A 29 55.31 -11.55 -29.81
C GLU A 29 54.82 -12.91 -29.27
N GLN A 30 55.47 -13.46 -28.25
CA GLN A 30 55.08 -14.73 -27.63
C GLN A 30 53.74 -14.63 -26.89
N ILE A 31 53.48 -13.51 -26.22
CA ILE A 31 52.22 -13.29 -25.51
C ILE A 31 51.07 -13.11 -26.51
N GLU A 32 51.30 -12.36 -27.59
CA GLU A 32 50.30 -12.14 -28.64
C GLU A 32 49.91 -13.44 -29.36
N GLU A 33 50.88 -14.30 -29.67
CA GLU A 33 50.60 -15.60 -30.30
C GLU A 33 49.70 -16.49 -29.42
N GLU A 34 50.00 -16.58 -28.12
CA GLU A 34 49.24 -17.42 -27.19
C GLU A 34 47.87 -16.82 -26.85
N VAL A 35 47.73 -15.49 -26.87
CA VAL A 35 46.42 -14.80 -26.77
C VAL A 35 45.58 -15.06 -28.02
N ALA A 36 46.17 -15.05 -29.22
CA ALA A 36 45.46 -15.37 -30.45
C ALA A 36 44.91 -16.81 -30.45
N LYS A 37 45.68 -17.78 -29.93
CA LYS A 37 45.24 -19.17 -29.72
C LYS A 37 44.07 -19.24 -28.73
N LEU A 38 44.14 -18.50 -27.61
CA LEU A 38 43.06 -18.43 -26.62
C LEU A 38 41.76 -17.88 -27.21
N LEU A 39 41.85 -16.82 -28.03
CA LEU A 39 40.69 -16.21 -28.68
C LEU A 39 40.03 -17.15 -29.69
N LYS A 40 40.83 -17.90 -30.47
CA LYS A 40 40.31 -18.94 -31.38
C LYS A 40 39.57 -20.05 -30.63
N LEU A 41 40.11 -20.52 -29.51
CA LEU A 41 39.45 -21.54 -28.68
C LEU A 41 38.14 -21.01 -28.06
N LYS A 42 38.11 -19.76 -27.60
CA LYS A 42 36.88 -19.12 -27.09
C LYS A 42 35.82 -18.93 -28.18
N ALA A 43 36.22 -18.61 -29.41
CA ALA A 43 35.29 -18.46 -30.52
C ALA A 43 34.56 -19.78 -30.86
N GLN A 44 35.20 -20.93 -30.60
CA GLN A 44 34.61 -22.25 -30.80
C GLN A 44 33.60 -22.66 -29.71
N LEU A 45 33.60 -22.00 -28.53
CA LEU A 45 32.67 -22.30 -27.43
C LEU A 45 31.25 -21.74 -27.63
N GLY A 46 31.05 -20.84 -28.61
CA GLY A 46 29.78 -20.14 -28.82
C GLY A 46 29.42 -19.18 -27.68
N PRO A 47 28.25 -18.51 -27.73
CA PRO A 47 27.79 -17.66 -26.64
C PRO A 47 27.64 -18.49 -25.36
N ASP A 48 28.12 -17.91 -24.26
CA ASP A 48 28.08 -18.50 -22.94
C ASP A 48 26.60 -18.67 -22.54
N GLU A 49 26.09 -19.91 -22.57
CA GLU A 49 24.86 -20.26 -21.86
C GLU A 49 25.21 -20.25 -20.37
N GLY A 50 25.42 -19.04 -19.86
CA GLY A 50 25.86 -18.80 -18.49
C GLY A 50 24.90 -19.48 -17.54
N LYS A 51 25.47 -20.17 -16.55
CA LYS A 51 24.73 -20.78 -15.43
C LYS A 51 23.61 -19.83 -14.99
N PRO A 52 22.37 -20.34 -14.76
CA PRO A 52 21.24 -19.48 -14.43
C PRO A 52 21.62 -18.55 -13.30
N LYS A 53 21.72 -17.25 -13.62
CA LYS A 53 22.12 -16.22 -12.67
C LYS A 53 21.02 -16.16 -11.63
N PHE A 54 21.33 -16.56 -10.41
CA PHE A 54 20.39 -16.43 -9.30
C PHE A 54 20.11 -14.94 -9.08
N VAL A 55 18.86 -14.55 -9.28
CA VAL A 55 18.41 -13.17 -9.08
C VAL A 55 17.63 -13.11 -7.78
N LEU A 56 18.15 -12.35 -6.82
CA LEU A 56 17.40 -11.96 -5.63
C LEU A 56 16.28 -11.02 -6.07
N LYS A 57 15.04 -11.51 -6.05
CA LYS A 57 13.83 -10.75 -6.35
C LYS A 57 12.67 -11.30 -5.56
N THR A 58 11.73 -10.43 -5.22
CA THR A 58 10.43 -10.84 -4.71
C THR A 58 9.63 -11.57 -5.80
N PRO A 59 8.63 -12.40 -5.42
CA PRO A 59 7.64 -12.91 -6.37
C PRO A 59 7.00 -11.77 -7.18
N LYS A 60 6.65 -12.05 -8.44
CA LYS A 60 6.01 -11.05 -9.32
C LYS A 60 4.74 -10.51 -8.66
N GLY A 61 4.58 -9.19 -8.67
CA GLY A 61 3.42 -8.52 -8.07
C GLY A 61 3.51 -8.31 -6.56
N THR A 62 4.65 -8.64 -5.93
CA THR A 62 4.89 -8.44 -4.49
C THR A 62 6.08 -7.52 -4.26
N ARG A 63 6.06 -6.77 -3.14
CA ARG A 63 7.14 -5.88 -2.71
C ARG A 63 7.37 -6.00 -1.21
N ASP A 64 8.60 -5.74 -0.80
CA ASP A 64 8.91 -5.48 0.60
C ASP A 64 8.47 -4.05 0.97
N TYR A 65 8.19 -3.83 2.26
CA TYR A 65 7.96 -2.50 2.81
C TYR A 65 9.20 -2.07 3.60
N SER A 66 9.85 -0.99 3.15
CA SER A 66 10.96 -0.39 3.89
C SER A 66 10.49 0.25 5.20
N PRO A 67 11.38 0.57 6.17
CA PRO A 67 10.98 1.21 7.42
C PRO A 67 10.19 2.51 7.24
N ARG A 68 10.51 3.31 6.21
CA ARG A 68 9.77 4.52 5.85
C ARG A 68 8.34 4.21 5.41
N GLN A 69 8.16 3.21 4.56
CA GLN A 69 6.85 2.78 4.07
C GLN A 69 6.02 2.14 5.19
N MET A 70 6.65 1.38 6.08
CA MET A 70 5.99 0.85 7.28
C MET A 70 5.50 1.96 8.20
N ALA A 71 6.28 3.02 8.44
CA ALA A 71 5.83 4.15 9.24
C ALA A 71 4.58 4.84 8.65
N VAL A 72 4.53 4.99 7.32
CA VAL A 72 3.34 5.52 6.64
C VAL A 72 2.15 4.55 6.75
N ARG A 73 2.41 3.25 6.57
CA ARG A 73 1.40 2.19 6.66
C ARG A 73 0.74 2.14 8.03
N GLU A 74 1.52 2.14 9.11
CA GLU A 74 0.99 2.15 10.48
C GLU A 74 0.14 3.41 10.71
N LYS A 75 0.63 4.60 10.30
CA LYS A 75 -0.13 5.86 10.43
C LYS A 75 -1.49 5.82 9.72
N VAL A 76 -1.55 5.25 8.52
CA VAL A 76 -2.80 5.09 7.77
C VAL A 76 -3.71 4.07 8.44
N PHE A 77 -3.17 2.94 8.87
CA PHE A 77 -3.94 1.91 9.57
C PHE A 77 -4.49 2.41 10.91
N ASP A 78 -3.76 3.20 11.68
CA ASP A 78 -4.25 3.77 12.93
C ASP A 78 -5.50 4.63 12.73
N VAL A 79 -5.54 5.44 11.66
CA VAL A 79 -6.72 6.23 11.30
C VAL A 79 -7.90 5.33 10.93
N ILE A 80 -7.66 4.27 10.14
CA ILE A 80 -8.70 3.33 9.71
C ILE A 80 -9.24 2.53 10.91
N ILE A 81 -8.34 1.93 11.70
CA ILE A 81 -8.67 1.10 12.87
C ILE A 81 -9.38 1.94 13.93
N SER A 82 -8.95 3.17 14.19
CA SER A 82 -9.64 4.06 15.14
C SER A 82 -11.06 4.38 14.68
N CYS A 83 -11.30 4.53 13.37
CA CYS A 83 -12.64 4.67 12.81
C CYS A 83 -13.48 3.41 13.06
N PHE A 84 -12.99 2.22 12.70
CA PHE A 84 -13.72 0.97 12.92
C PHE A 84 -14.04 0.70 14.39
N LYS A 85 -13.08 0.95 15.29
CA LYS A 85 -13.30 0.84 16.75
C LYS A 85 -14.33 1.84 17.26
N ARG A 86 -14.35 3.07 16.74
CA ARG A 86 -15.37 4.09 17.09
C ARG A 86 -16.78 3.62 16.75
N HIS A 87 -16.93 2.82 15.70
CA HIS A 87 -18.20 2.22 15.28
C HIS A 87 -18.47 0.83 15.89
N GLY A 88 -17.68 0.39 16.87
CA GLY A 88 -17.93 -0.84 17.62
C GLY A 88 -17.65 -2.12 16.84
N ALA A 89 -16.83 -2.08 15.79
CA ALA A 89 -16.49 -3.26 15.00
C ALA A 89 -15.61 -4.23 15.79
N GLU A 90 -15.93 -5.53 15.70
CA GLU A 90 -15.07 -6.62 16.15
C GLU A 90 -14.03 -6.96 15.08
N VAL A 91 -12.84 -7.35 15.50
CA VAL A 91 -11.75 -7.75 14.59
C VAL A 91 -11.68 -9.26 14.47
N ILE A 92 -11.55 -9.73 13.24
CA ILE A 92 -11.28 -11.13 12.91
C ILE A 92 -10.10 -11.19 11.94
N ASP A 93 -9.40 -12.32 11.92
CA ASP A 93 -8.36 -12.63 10.96
C ASP A 93 -8.58 -14.06 10.45
N THR A 94 -8.38 -14.27 9.16
CA THR A 94 -8.59 -15.56 8.48
C THR A 94 -7.27 -16.05 7.88
N PRO A 95 -7.05 -17.37 7.74
CA PRO A 95 -5.85 -17.88 7.10
C PRO A 95 -5.59 -17.28 5.72
N VAL A 96 -4.32 -17.12 5.35
CA VAL A 96 -3.90 -16.56 4.05
C VAL A 96 -4.41 -17.39 2.86
N PHE A 97 -4.70 -18.68 3.09
CA PHE A 97 -5.24 -19.59 2.09
C PHE A 97 -6.51 -20.25 2.61
N GLU A 98 -7.55 -20.23 1.79
CA GLU A 98 -8.82 -20.92 2.03
C GLU A 98 -8.93 -22.13 1.09
N LEU A 99 -9.45 -23.26 1.59
CA LEU A 99 -9.72 -24.46 0.79
C LEU A 99 -10.95 -24.23 -0.10
N LYS A 100 -10.71 -23.94 -1.38
CA LYS A 100 -11.78 -23.77 -2.37
C LYS A 100 -12.14 -25.10 -3.03
N VAL A 101 -13.37 -25.55 -2.86
CA VAL A 101 -13.97 -26.66 -3.62
C VAL A 101 -15.19 -26.10 -4.35
N ASN A 102 -15.33 -26.41 -5.64
CA ASN A 102 -16.48 -26.00 -6.44
C ASN A 102 -16.85 -27.11 -7.43
N ASP A 103 -18.10 -27.13 -7.89
CA ASP A 103 -18.59 -28.02 -8.94
C ASP A 103 -19.16 -27.19 -10.10
N ARG A 104 -18.63 -27.44 -11.30
CA ARG A 104 -18.98 -26.71 -12.53
C ARG A 104 -20.48 -26.76 -12.85
N ARG A 105 -21.17 -27.86 -12.51
CA ARG A 105 -22.60 -28.04 -12.81
C ARG A 105 -23.48 -27.12 -11.96
N ILE A 106 -23.01 -26.71 -10.78
CA ILE A 106 -23.72 -25.77 -9.90
C ILE A 106 -23.68 -24.36 -10.49
N LEU A 107 -22.55 -23.97 -11.10
CA LEU A 107 -22.42 -22.69 -11.81
C LEU A 107 -23.31 -22.66 -13.06
N ASP A 108 -23.30 -23.73 -13.86
CA ASP A 108 -24.13 -23.83 -15.07
C ASP A 108 -25.63 -23.82 -14.72
N GLY A 109 -26.02 -24.50 -13.62
CA GLY A 109 -27.39 -24.52 -13.11
C GLY A 109 -27.87 -23.15 -12.61
N MET A 110 -27.03 -22.43 -11.86
CA MET A 110 -27.38 -21.12 -11.28
C MET A 110 -27.63 -20.03 -12.33
N PHE A 111 -26.88 -20.02 -13.43
CA PHE A 111 -27.06 -19.01 -14.49
C PHE A 111 -28.28 -19.27 -15.38
N ALA A 112 -28.67 -20.54 -15.57
CA ALA A 112 -29.87 -20.90 -16.31
C ALA A 112 -31.18 -20.45 -15.63
N ILE A 113 -31.23 -20.45 -14.28
CA ILE A 113 -32.43 -20.04 -13.52
C ILE A 113 -32.64 -18.50 -13.52
N CYS A 114 -31.60 -17.73 -13.83
CA CYS A 114 -31.62 -16.27 -13.81
C CYS A 114 -31.96 -15.62 -15.16
N GLY A 115 -32.36 -16.41 -16.18
CA GLY A 115 -32.86 -15.89 -17.47
C GLY A 115 -31.79 -15.28 -18.38
N VAL A 116 -30.52 -15.56 -18.09
CA VAL A 116 -29.39 -15.10 -18.88
C VAL A 116 -29.20 -16.00 -20.10
N PRO A 117 -29.17 -15.47 -21.34
CA PRO A 117 -28.63 -16.22 -22.46
C PRO A 117 -27.12 -16.46 -22.21
N ASP A 118 -26.69 -17.73 -22.17
CA ASP A 118 -25.34 -18.19 -21.78
C ASP A 118 -24.18 -17.43 -22.44
N SER A 119 -24.41 -16.77 -23.58
CA SER A 119 -23.37 -16.18 -24.41
C SER A 119 -23.01 -14.72 -24.08
N LYS A 120 -23.81 -13.94 -23.31
CA LYS A 120 -23.69 -12.45 -23.35
C LYS A 120 -23.63 -11.67 -22.03
N PHE A 121 -23.76 -12.32 -20.88
CA PHE A 121 -23.91 -11.61 -19.60
C PHE A 121 -22.64 -10.89 -19.13
N ARG A 122 -21.52 -11.61 -19.03
CA ARG A 122 -20.24 -11.02 -18.61
C ARG A 122 -19.72 -9.94 -19.56
N THR A 123 -19.99 -10.10 -20.85
CA THR A 123 -19.55 -9.17 -21.89
C THR A 123 -20.26 -7.82 -21.76
N ILE A 124 -21.58 -7.77 -21.56
CA ILE A 124 -22.28 -6.49 -21.45
C ILE A 124 -21.92 -5.74 -20.17
N CYS A 125 -21.89 -6.41 -19.02
CA CYS A 125 -21.47 -5.81 -17.75
C CYS A 125 -20.03 -5.26 -17.81
N SER A 126 -19.12 -5.97 -18.50
CA SER A 126 -17.75 -5.50 -18.72
C SER A 126 -17.63 -4.30 -19.66
N SER A 127 -18.62 -4.00 -20.52
CA SER A 127 -18.62 -2.79 -21.35
C SER A 127 -18.96 -1.55 -20.53
N VAL A 128 -19.98 -1.66 -19.68
CA VAL A 128 -20.48 -0.56 -18.86
C VAL A 128 -19.45 -0.17 -17.79
N ASP A 129 -18.74 -1.14 -17.22
CA ASP A 129 -17.66 -0.88 -16.24
C ASP A 129 -16.50 -0.05 -16.80
N LYS A 130 -16.35 0.05 -18.14
CA LYS A 130 -15.30 0.86 -18.77
C LYS A 130 -15.64 2.35 -18.83
N LEU A 131 -16.89 2.76 -18.58
CA LEU A 131 -17.28 4.18 -18.61
C LEU A 131 -16.55 5.04 -17.58
N ASP A 132 -15.93 4.42 -16.58
CA ASP A 132 -15.04 5.09 -15.63
C ASP A 132 -13.71 5.56 -16.25
N LYS A 133 -13.38 5.07 -17.46
CA LYS A 133 -12.08 5.30 -18.15
C LYS A 133 -12.21 5.71 -19.61
N VAL A 134 -13.34 5.42 -20.27
CA VAL A 134 -13.57 5.71 -21.70
C VAL A 134 -14.89 6.41 -21.95
N SER A 135 -14.97 7.12 -23.07
CA SER A 135 -16.15 7.90 -23.45
C SER A 135 -17.36 7.02 -23.75
N TRP A 136 -18.58 7.57 -23.60
CA TRP A 136 -19.81 6.87 -23.99
C TRP A 136 -19.82 6.43 -25.45
N GLU A 137 -19.22 7.22 -26.36
CA GLU A 137 -19.15 6.87 -27.78
C GLU A 137 -18.35 5.59 -28.04
N GLU A 138 -17.24 5.41 -27.32
CA GLU A 138 -16.42 4.18 -27.40
C GLU A 138 -17.17 2.97 -26.83
N VAL A 139 -17.87 3.14 -25.71
CA VAL A 139 -18.66 2.06 -25.09
C VAL A 139 -19.87 1.69 -25.95
N LYS A 140 -20.54 2.67 -26.57
CA LYS A 140 -21.62 2.45 -27.53
C LYS A 140 -21.14 1.67 -28.75
N ASN A 141 -19.98 2.04 -29.31
CA ASN A 141 -19.38 1.34 -30.44
C ASN A 141 -19.01 -0.12 -30.11
N GLU A 142 -18.51 -0.39 -28.90
CA GLU A 142 -18.25 -1.77 -28.42
C GLU A 142 -19.56 -2.57 -28.28
N MET A 143 -20.61 -1.97 -27.70
CA MET A 143 -21.90 -2.65 -27.49
C MET A 143 -22.62 -2.98 -28.80
N VAL A 144 -22.58 -2.09 -29.78
CA VAL A 144 -23.22 -2.28 -31.09
C VAL A 144 -22.37 -3.17 -31.99
N GLY A 145 -21.08 -2.85 -32.13
CA GLY A 145 -20.18 -3.49 -33.10
C GLY A 145 -19.67 -4.87 -32.69
N GLU A 146 -19.35 -5.07 -31.40
CA GLU A 146 -18.74 -6.33 -30.94
C GLU A 146 -19.75 -7.24 -30.23
N LYS A 147 -20.75 -6.66 -29.56
CA LYS A 147 -21.71 -7.41 -28.72
C LYS A 147 -23.06 -7.63 -29.38
N GLY A 148 -23.29 -7.00 -30.54
CA GLY A 148 -24.46 -7.18 -31.38
C GLY A 148 -25.75 -6.68 -30.72
N LEU A 149 -25.67 -5.57 -29.98
CA LEU A 149 -26.82 -4.86 -29.43
C LEU A 149 -27.38 -3.90 -30.48
N ALA A 150 -28.71 -3.79 -30.58
CA ALA A 150 -29.33 -2.84 -31.50
C ALA A 150 -28.99 -1.39 -31.10
N PRO A 151 -28.62 -0.50 -32.03
CA PRO A 151 -28.24 0.89 -31.72
C PRO A 151 -29.29 1.64 -30.89
N GLU A 152 -30.56 1.39 -31.15
CA GLU A 152 -31.68 2.04 -30.46
C GLU A 152 -31.79 1.59 -29.00
N VAL A 153 -31.35 0.36 -28.68
CA VAL A 153 -31.26 -0.14 -27.30
C VAL A 153 -30.08 0.52 -26.58
N ALA A 154 -28.94 0.66 -27.25
CA ALA A 154 -27.77 1.34 -26.70
C ALA A 154 -28.08 2.81 -26.38
N ASP A 155 -28.76 3.52 -27.28
CA ASP A 155 -29.17 4.92 -27.06
C ASP A 155 -30.06 5.09 -25.83
N ARG A 156 -31.06 4.20 -25.67
CA ARG A 156 -31.91 4.21 -24.47
C ARG A 156 -31.15 3.93 -23.18
N ILE A 157 -30.07 3.15 -23.23
CA ILE A 157 -29.20 2.94 -22.06
C ILE A 157 -28.42 4.22 -21.76
N GLY A 158 -27.90 4.89 -22.80
CA GLY A 158 -27.19 6.16 -22.68
C GLY A 158 -28.01 7.25 -22.00
N ASP A 159 -29.30 7.36 -22.34
CA ASP A 159 -30.23 8.31 -21.74
C ASP A 159 -30.24 8.24 -20.20
N TYR A 160 -30.04 7.05 -19.61
CA TYR A 160 -30.01 6.85 -18.16
C TYR A 160 -28.60 6.86 -17.58
N VAL A 161 -27.67 6.12 -18.19
CA VAL A 161 -26.32 5.88 -17.64
C VAL A 161 -25.47 7.14 -17.59
N GLN A 162 -25.77 8.14 -18.43
CA GLN A 162 -25.09 9.44 -18.40
C GLN A 162 -25.59 10.36 -17.29
N GLN A 163 -26.64 9.98 -16.55
CA GLN A 163 -27.19 10.79 -15.46
C GLN A 163 -26.46 10.49 -14.14
N HIS A 164 -26.02 11.55 -13.48
CA HIS A 164 -25.51 11.51 -12.12
C HIS A 164 -25.97 12.76 -11.34
N GLY A 165 -26.07 12.67 -10.02
CA GLY A 165 -26.55 13.78 -9.20
C GLY A 165 -26.84 13.41 -7.75
N GLY A 166 -27.55 14.27 -7.03
CA GLY A 166 -27.95 14.03 -5.64
C GLY A 166 -29.33 13.39 -5.52
N VAL A 167 -29.99 13.63 -4.38
CA VAL A 167 -31.35 13.15 -4.11
C VAL A 167 -32.40 13.59 -5.14
N SER A 168 -32.21 14.76 -5.77
CA SER A 168 -33.12 15.27 -6.81
C SER A 168 -33.19 14.34 -8.03
N LEU A 169 -32.09 13.67 -8.37
CA LEU A 169 -32.07 12.68 -9.46
C LEU A 169 -32.89 11.44 -9.08
N VAL A 170 -32.81 11.00 -7.83
CA VAL A 170 -33.64 9.89 -7.32
C VAL A 170 -35.13 10.24 -7.44
N GLU A 171 -35.52 11.46 -7.05
CA GLU A 171 -36.90 11.93 -7.15
C GLU A 171 -37.38 12.05 -8.59
N GLN A 172 -36.52 12.53 -9.49
CA GLN A 172 -36.80 12.57 -10.92
C GLN A 172 -37.05 11.17 -11.50
N LEU A 173 -36.19 10.19 -11.18
CA LEU A 173 -36.32 8.83 -11.71
C LEU A 173 -37.51 8.06 -11.10
N LEU A 174 -37.94 8.40 -9.88
CA LEU A 174 -39.19 7.88 -9.32
C LEU A 174 -40.43 8.32 -10.13
N GLN A 175 -40.36 9.48 -10.80
CA GLN A 175 -41.42 9.97 -11.68
C GLN A 175 -41.25 9.54 -13.14
N ASP A 176 -40.17 8.84 -13.49
CA ASP A 176 -39.96 8.36 -14.86
C ASP A 176 -41.02 7.30 -15.22
N PRO A 177 -41.80 7.49 -16.31
CA PRO A 177 -42.94 6.64 -16.65
C PRO A 177 -42.56 5.21 -17.06
N LYS A 178 -41.30 4.94 -17.40
CA LYS A 178 -40.79 3.61 -17.75
C LYS A 178 -40.18 2.92 -16.54
N LEU A 179 -39.35 3.61 -15.76
CA LEU A 179 -38.70 3.06 -14.57
C LEU A 179 -39.72 2.78 -13.45
N SER A 180 -40.70 3.65 -13.26
CA SER A 180 -41.75 3.49 -12.23
C SER A 180 -42.63 2.25 -12.42
N GLN A 181 -42.68 1.68 -13.63
CA GLN A 181 -43.38 0.43 -13.93
C GLN A 181 -42.56 -0.82 -13.55
N ASN A 182 -41.26 -0.68 -13.35
CA ASN A 182 -40.39 -1.79 -12.97
C ASN A 182 -40.31 -1.88 -11.43
N LYS A 183 -40.88 -2.97 -10.88
CA LYS A 183 -40.92 -3.19 -9.44
C LYS A 183 -39.55 -3.15 -8.76
N GLN A 184 -38.52 -3.76 -9.36
CA GLN A 184 -37.17 -3.79 -8.78
C GLN A 184 -36.52 -2.41 -8.80
N ALA A 185 -36.68 -1.65 -9.89
CA ALA A 185 -36.18 -0.28 -9.98
C ALA A 185 -36.86 0.63 -8.95
N LEU A 186 -38.17 0.45 -8.74
CA LEU A 186 -38.92 1.23 -7.76
C LEU A 186 -38.48 0.92 -6.32
N GLU A 187 -38.26 -0.35 -5.99
CA GLU A 187 -37.68 -0.76 -4.69
C GLU A 187 -36.29 -0.15 -4.49
N GLY A 188 -35.41 -0.24 -5.48
CA GLY A 188 -34.06 0.32 -5.40
C GLY A 188 -34.03 1.85 -5.26
N LEU A 189 -34.87 2.56 -6.01
CA LEU A 189 -35.00 4.03 -5.90
C LEU A 189 -35.61 4.44 -4.55
N GLY A 190 -36.55 3.66 -4.01
CA GLY A 190 -37.11 3.86 -2.68
C GLY A 190 -36.05 3.73 -1.59
N ASP A 191 -35.22 2.69 -1.66
CA ASP A 191 -34.10 2.48 -0.74
C ASP A 191 -33.05 3.60 -0.85
N LEU A 192 -32.73 4.07 -2.07
CA LEU A 192 -31.82 5.20 -2.27
C LEU A 192 -32.39 6.50 -1.70
N LYS A 193 -33.69 6.76 -1.88
CA LYS A 193 -34.34 7.93 -1.27
C LYS A 193 -34.16 7.91 0.25
N LEU A 194 -34.45 6.78 0.89
CA LEU A 194 -34.27 6.59 2.33
C LEU A 194 -32.80 6.71 2.75
N LEU A 195 -31.87 6.18 1.95
CA LEU A 195 -30.44 6.33 2.19
C LEU A 195 -30.02 7.81 2.21
N PHE A 196 -30.49 8.63 1.26
CA PHE A 196 -30.21 10.07 1.23
C PHE A 196 -30.76 10.82 2.44
N GLU A 197 -31.91 10.41 2.98
CA GLU A 197 -32.42 10.94 4.26
C GLU A 197 -31.44 10.67 5.41
N TYR A 198 -30.93 9.43 5.52
CA TYR A 198 -29.96 9.07 6.55
C TYR A 198 -28.59 9.75 6.36
N LEU A 199 -28.11 9.85 5.12
CA LEU A 199 -26.88 10.56 4.78
C LEU A 199 -26.95 12.04 5.14
N THR A 200 -28.14 12.65 5.02
CA THR A 200 -28.39 14.03 5.42
C THR A 200 -28.29 14.17 6.94
N LEU A 201 -28.89 13.23 7.70
CA LEU A 201 -28.77 13.21 9.17
C LEU A 201 -27.32 13.00 9.64
N PHE A 202 -26.53 12.22 8.89
CA PHE A 202 -25.09 12.05 9.13
C PHE A 202 -24.23 13.23 8.65
N GLY A 203 -24.81 14.22 7.97
CA GLY A 203 -24.12 15.41 7.51
C GLY A 203 -23.09 15.15 6.40
N ILE A 204 -23.31 14.11 5.58
CA ILE A 204 -22.39 13.69 4.51
C ILE A 204 -23.06 13.57 3.14
N ALA A 205 -24.32 13.99 3.00
CA ALA A 205 -25.05 13.91 1.73
C ALA A 205 -24.37 14.71 0.59
N ASP A 206 -23.65 15.79 0.91
CA ASP A 206 -22.88 16.60 -0.04
C ASP A 206 -21.66 15.86 -0.64
N LYS A 207 -21.25 14.74 -0.02
CA LYS A 207 -20.15 13.90 -0.50
C LYS A 207 -20.61 12.77 -1.40
N ILE A 208 -21.92 12.60 -1.60
CA ILE A 208 -22.49 11.45 -2.31
C ILE A 208 -23.08 11.90 -3.65
N SER A 209 -22.62 11.26 -4.72
CA SER A 209 -23.22 11.34 -6.04
C SER A 209 -23.88 10.00 -6.36
N PHE A 210 -25.18 10.02 -6.63
CA PHE A 210 -25.89 8.92 -7.24
C PHE A 210 -25.59 8.92 -8.74
N ASP A 211 -24.89 7.88 -9.19
CA ASP A 211 -24.38 7.74 -10.55
C ASP A 211 -24.83 6.39 -11.14
N LEU A 212 -25.60 6.44 -12.24
CA LEU A 212 -26.16 5.23 -12.85
C LEU A 212 -25.14 4.43 -13.68
N SER A 213 -23.95 4.98 -13.91
CA SER A 213 -22.85 4.28 -14.59
C SER A 213 -22.11 3.28 -13.69
N LEU A 214 -22.27 3.39 -12.37
CA LEU A 214 -21.58 2.52 -11.41
C LEU A 214 -22.16 1.10 -11.42
N ALA A 215 -21.52 0.21 -12.18
CA ALA A 215 -21.92 -1.19 -12.33
C ALA A 215 -20.78 -2.16 -12.01
N ARG A 216 -20.39 -2.25 -10.73
CA ARG A 216 -19.29 -3.12 -10.24
C ARG A 216 -19.79 -4.28 -9.40
N GLY A 217 -19.06 -5.41 -9.43
CA GLY A 217 -19.28 -6.53 -8.49
C GLY A 217 -20.66 -7.21 -8.61
N LEU A 218 -21.24 -7.20 -9.81
CA LEU A 218 -22.59 -7.73 -10.07
C LEU A 218 -22.75 -9.23 -9.79
N ASP A 219 -21.65 -9.96 -9.60
CA ASP A 219 -21.65 -11.38 -9.24
C ASP A 219 -22.18 -11.64 -7.82
N TYR A 220 -22.16 -10.65 -6.92
CA TYR A 220 -22.55 -10.85 -5.51
C TYR A 220 -23.31 -9.71 -4.84
N TYR A 221 -23.28 -8.48 -5.38
CA TYR A 221 -24.09 -7.40 -4.81
C TYR A 221 -25.58 -7.58 -5.13
N THR A 222 -26.43 -7.31 -4.14
CA THR A 222 -27.89 -7.50 -4.20
C THR A 222 -28.67 -6.23 -3.88
N GLY A 223 -27.99 -5.10 -3.63
CA GLY A 223 -28.59 -3.82 -3.28
C GLY A 223 -27.65 -2.66 -3.59
N VAL A 224 -27.48 -1.72 -2.66
CA VAL A 224 -26.58 -0.56 -2.84
C VAL A 224 -25.17 -0.97 -3.22
N ILE A 225 -24.56 -0.19 -4.11
CA ILE A 225 -23.15 -0.30 -4.54
C ILE A 225 -22.57 1.11 -4.44
N TYR A 226 -21.36 1.24 -3.92
CA TYR A 226 -20.68 2.53 -3.81
C TYR A 226 -19.19 2.39 -4.05
N GLU A 227 -18.62 3.45 -4.60
CA GLU A 227 -17.20 3.62 -4.86
C GLU A 227 -16.77 5.03 -4.45
N ALA A 228 -15.71 5.13 -3.66
CA ALA A 228 -15.11 6.39 -3.26
C ALA A 228 -13.94 6.70 -4.20
N VAL A 229 -14.02 7.84 -4.88
CA VAL A 229 -13.02 8.29 -5.86
C VAL A 229 -12.32 9.53 -5.32
N LEU A 230 -11.00 9.61 -5.52
CA LEU A 230 -10.27 10.84 -5.25
C LEU A 230 -10.53 11.87 -6.34
N LEU A 231 -10.86 13.09 -5.93
CA LEU A 231 -11.12 14.19 -6.84
C LEU A 231 -9.88 15.08 -6.95
N GLN A 232 -9.55 15.49 -8.17
CA GLN A 232 -8.63 16.59 -8.42
C GLN A 232 -9.39 17.92 -8.39
N PRO A 233 -8.83 18.97 -7.76
CA PRO A 233 -9.41 20.31 -7.87
C PRO A 233 -9.52 20.71 -9.35
N PRO A 234 -10.63 21.33 -9.76
CA PRO A 234 -10.81 21.71 -11.16
C PRO A 234 -9.73 22.71 -11.60
N ALA A 235 -9.19 22.51 -12.80
CA ALA A 235 -8.13 23.36 -13.35
C ALA A 235 -8.63 24.77 -13.69
N ARG A 236 -9.94 24.93 -13.89
CA ARG A 236 -10.62 26.19 -14.19
C ARG A 236 -11.91 26.33 -13.39
N ALA A 237 -12.28 27.58 -13.08
CA ALA A 237 -13.56 27.87 -12.44
C ALA A 237 -14.73 27.48 -13.38
N GLY A 238 -15.60 26.58 -12.90
CA GLY A 238 -16.76 26.08 -13.66
C GLY A 238 -16.60 24.67 -14.25
N GLU A 239 -15.45 24.02 -14.07
CA GLU A 239 -15.25 22.59 -14.41
C GLU A 239 -15.60 21.70 -13.21
N GLU A 240 -16.19 20.53 -13.48
CA GLU A 240 -16.43 19.49 -12.48
C GLU A 240 -15.09 18.85 -12.04
N PRO A 241 -14.92 18.50 -10.76
CA PRO A 241 -13.73 17.81 -10.28
C PRO A 241 -13.52 16.48 -11.00
N LEU A 242 -12.32 16.26 -11.55
CA LEU A 242 -11.99 15.03 -12.27
C LEU A 242 -11.62 13.92 -11.27
N GLY A 243 -12.20 12.73 -11.47
CA GLY A 243 -11.85 11.53 -10.71
C GLY A 243 -10.47 11.00 -11.09
N VAL A 244 -9.56 10.91 -10.11
CA VAL A 244 -8.18 10.42 -10.29
C VAL A 244 -8.08 8.92 -10.03
N GLY A 245 -9.09 8.35 -9.35
CA GLY A 245 -9.27 6.91 -9.20
C GLY A 245 -9.84 6.49 -7.85
N SER A 246 -10.42 5.29 -7.84
CA SER A 246 -11.05 4.64 -6.68
C SER A 246 -10.09 4.35 -5.52
N VAL A 247 -10.52 4.64 -4.30
CA VAL A 247 -9.77 4.39 -3.04
C VAL A 247 -10.55 3.56 -2.03
N ALA A 248 -11.86 3.42 -2.21
CA ALA A 248 -12.66 2.48 -1.44
C ALA A 248 -13.86 2.03 -2.27
N ALA A 249 -14.39 0.84 -2.00
CA ALA A 249 -15.59 0.33 -2.64
C ALA A 249 -16.39 -0.55 -1.67
N GLY A 250 -17.67 -0.76 -1.94
CA GLY A 250 -18.50 -1.65 -1.15
C GLY A 250 -19.93 -1.71 -1.62
N GLY A 251 -20.76 -2.37 -0.83
CA GLY A 251 -22.17 -2.55 -1.14
C GLY A 251 -22.84 -3.62 -0.29
N ARG A 252 -24.11 -3.88 -0.60
CA ARG A 252 -24.96 -4.89 0.05
C ARG A 252 -24.94 -6.22 -0.72
N TYR A 253 -24.76 -7.35 -0.03
CA TYR A 253 -24.61 -8.69 -0.62
C TYR A 253 -25.31 -9.78 0.22
N ASP A 254 -26.64 -9.80 0.20
CA ASP A 254 -27.44 -10.63 1.11
C ASP A 254 -27.46 -12.13 0.75
N GLY A 255 -27.01 -12.48 -0.45
CA GLY A 255 -26.99 -13.86 -0.95
C GLY A 255 -25.73 -14.65 -0.62
N LEU A 256 -24.61 -13.98 -0.29
CA LEU A 256 -23.29 -14.61 -0.27
C LEU A 256 -23.15 -15.65 0.83
N VAL A 257 -23.60 -15.33 2.05
CA VAL A 257 -23.55 -16.27 3.20
C VAL A 257 -24.41 -17.50 2.95
N GLY A 258 -25.56 -17.32 2.29
CA GLY A 258 -26.48 -18.43 1.97
C GLY A 258 -25.90 -19.47 1.03
N MET A 259 -24.85 -19.14 0.25
CA MET A 259 -24.14 -20.11 -0.59
C MET A 259 -23.31 -21.10 0.21
N PHE A 260 -22.92 -20.74 1.45
CA PHE A 260 -22.09 -21.57 2.32
C PHE A 260 -22.89 -22.21 3.47
N ASP A 261 -24.06 -21.67 3.83
CA ASP A 261 -24.94 -22.29 4.81
C ASP A 261 -25.59 -23.57 4.24
N PRO A 262 -25.44 -24.75 4.88
CA PRO A 262 -26.00 -26.00 4.37
C PRO A 262 -27.53 -26.01 4.21
N LYS A 263 -28.24 -25.10 4.89
CA LYS A 263 -29.70 -24.94 4.82
C LYS A 263 -30.11 -23.76 3.93
N GLY A 264 -29.17 -23.12 3.26
CA GLY A 264 -29.41 -21.95 2.40
C GLY A 264 -29.93 -20.73 3.17
N ARG A 265 -29.65 -20.62 4.47
CA ARG A 265 -30.10 -19.48 5.28
C ARG A 265 -29.42 -18.21 4.80
N LYS A 266 -30.23 -17.25 4.36
CA LYS A 266 -29.74 -15.92 4.01
C LYS A 266 -29.38 -15.13 5.26
N VAL A 267 -28.23 -14.48 5.22
CA VAL A 267 -27.77 -13.51 6.23
C VAL A 267 -27.48 -12.22 5.47
N PRO A 268 -28.32 -11.17 5.63
CA PRO A 268 -28.09 -9.90 4.98
C PRO A 268 -26.75 -9.28 5.41
N CYS A 269 -25.97 -8.78 4.45
CA CYS A 269 -24.66 -8.22 4.70
C CYS A 269 -24.46 -6.93 3.90
N VAL A 270 -23.81 -5.94 4.50
CA VAL A 270 -23.33 -4.72 3.84
C VAL A 270 -21.94 -4.42 4.38
N GLY A 271 -21.03 -3.98 3.51
CA GLY A 271 -19.64 -3.74 3.92
C GLY A 271 -18.87 -2.90 2.93
N LEU A 272 -17.68 -2.46 3.34
CA LEU A 272 -16.77 -1.66 2.53
C LEU A 272 -15.36 -2.22 2.62
N SER A 273 -14.54 -1.89 1.62
CA SER A 273 -13.11 -2.18 1.55
C SER A 273 -12.36 -0.91 1.16
N ILE A 274 -11.27 -0.61 1.86
CA ILE A 274 -10.41 0.54 1.61
C ILE A 274 -9.14 0.07 0.88
N GLY A 275 -8.93 0.59 -0.32
CA GLY A 275 -7.75 0.34 -1.15
C GLY A 275 -6.52 1.09 -0.66
N VAL A 276 -5.90 0.61 0.41
CA VAL A 276 -4.81 1.30 1.13
C VAL A 276 -3.54 1.52 0.31
N GLU A 277 -3.25 0.69 -0.70
CA GLU A 277 -2.04 0.84 -1.54
C GLU A 277 -1.95 2.19 -2.25
N ARG A 278 -3.09 2.69 -2.75
CA ARG A 278 -3.16 4.03 -3.36
C ARG A 278 -3.00 5.12 -2.30
N ILE A 279 -3.58 4.92 -1.11
CA ILE A 279 -3.49 5.86 0.01
C ILE A 279 -2.03 5.99 0.47
N PHE A 280 -1.29 4.89 0.61
CA PHE A 280 0.13 4.92 0.98
C PHE A 280 0.94 5.78 0.03
N SER A 281 0.74 5.58 -1.28
CA SER A 281 1.46 6.33 -2.32
C SER A 281 1.19 7.85 -2.23
N ILE A 282 -0.07 8.24 -1.96
CA ILE A 282 -0.47 9.64 -1.84
C ILE A 282 0.09 10.28 -0.57
N VAL A 283 0.03 9.56 0.55
CA VAL A 283 0.57 10.05 1.83
C VAL A 283 2.09 10.20 1.74
N GLU A 284 2.80 9.26 1.11
CA GLU A 284 4.24 9.36 0.86
C GLU A 284 4.58 10.60 0.04
N GLN A 285 3.90 10.82 -1.10
CA GLN A 285 4.11 12.01 -1.94
C GLN A 285 3.84 13.33 -1.20
N ARG A 286 2.80 13.36 -0.36
CA ARG A 286 2.48 14.55 0.45
C ARG A 286 3.57 14.84 1.48
N LEU A 287 4.08 13.81 2.17
CA LEU A 287 5.16 13.97 3.16
C LEU A 287 6.47 14.43 2.50
N GLU A 288 6.74 13.96 1.28
CA GLU A 288 7.88 14.41 0.47
C GLU A 288 7.75 15.88 0.07
N ALA A 289 6.55 16.30 -0.36
CA ALA A 289 6.29 17.68 -0.75
C ALA A 289 6.40 18.68 0.42
N LEU A 290 6.15 18.23 1.66
CA LEU A 290 6.28 19.04 2.87
C LEU A 290 7.72 19.06 3.43
N GLU A 291 8.65 18.33 2.82
CA GLU A 291 10.01 18.08 3.33
C GLU A 291 10.02 17.56 4.78
N GLU A 292 8.93 16.90 5.20
CA GLU A 292 8.80 16.36 6.54
C GLU A 292 9.60 15.07 6.68
N LYS A 293 10.51 15.07 7.66
CA LYS A 293 11.30 13.87 7.97
C LYS A 293 10.43 12.85 8.70
N VAL A 294 10.03 11.80 7.97
CA VAL A 294 9.33 10.64 8.53
C VAL A 294 10.30 9.86 9.43
N ARG A 295 10.04 9.88 10.74
CA ARG A 295 10.77 9.03 11.69
C ARG A 295 10.35 7.58 11.50
N THR A 296 11.33 6.68 11.48
CA THR A 296 11.12 5.23 11.37
C THR A 296 11.30 4.51 12.70
N THR A 297 11.55 5.27 13.78
CA THR A 297 11.67 4.80 15.15
C THR A 297 10.97 5.79 16.08
N GLU A 298 10.56 5.30 17.26
CA GLU A 298 9.87 6.11 18.27
C GLU A 298 10.77 6.48 19.45
N THR A 299 12.09 6.32 19.30
CA THR A 299 13.07 6.56 20.35
C THR A 299 13.00 8.00 20.86
N GLN A 300 12.80 8.14 22.16
CA GLN A 300 12.64 9.42 22.85
C GLN A 300 13.98 10.02 23.26
N VAL A 301 14.96 9.18 23.63
CA VAL A 301 16.25 9.64 24.14
C VAL A 301 17.40 8.71 23.76
N LEU A 302 18.55 9.28 23.42
CA LEU A 302 19.80 8.54 23.30
C LEU A 302 20.64 8.70 24.58
N VAL A 303 21.06 7.59 25.18
CA VAL A 303 22.02 7.59 26.29
C VAL A 303 23.45 7.71 25.73
N ALA A 304 24.12 8.79 26.07
CA ALA A 304 25.41 9.18 25.50
C ALA A 304 26.46 9.50 26.57
N SER A 305 27.73 9.50 26.16
CA SER A 305 28.84 9.99 26.97
C SER A 305 29.94 10.55 26.07
N ALA A 306 30.63 11.59 26.52
CA ALA A 306 31.80 12.14 25.81
C ALA A 306 33.12 11.50 26.27
N GLN A 307 33.17 11.10 27.54
CA GLN A 307 34.35 10.50 28.16
C GLN A 307 34.42 8.99 27.86
N LYS A 308 35.61 8.42 28.07
CA LYS A 308 35.89 6.99 27.89
C LYS A 308 35.51 6.20 29.15
N LYS A 309 35.40 4.87 29.03
CA LYS A 309 35.14 3.94 30.16
C LYS A 309 33.82 4.18 30.90
N LEU A 310 32.81 4.70 30.19
CA LEU A 310 31.45 4.91 30.72
C LEU A 310 30.42 4.00 30.04
N LEU A 311 30.83 2.89 29.44
CA LEU A 311 29.87 1.98 28.80
C LEU A 311 28.96 1.33 29.85
N GLU A 312 29.54 0.87 30.96
CA GLU A 312 28.82 0.23 32.05
C GLU A 312 27.75 1.17 32.65
N GLU A 313 28.08 2.45 32.83
CA GLU A 313 27.14 3.45 33.33
C GLU A 313 26.04 3.78 32.33
N ARG A 314 26.35 3.84 31.03
CA ARG A 314 25.32 3.97 29.98
C ARG A 314 24.40 2.76 29.92
N LEU A 315 24.94 1.55 30.13
CA LEU A 315 24.15 0.31 30.19
C LEU A 315 23.23 0.26 31.40
N LYS A 316 23.66 0.77 32.56
CA LYS A 316 22.80 0.91 33.74
C LYS A 316 21.66 1.89 33.47
N LEU A 317 21.99 3.10 33.00
CA LEU A 317 20.99 4.14 32.76
C LEU A 317 19.96 3.74 31.70
N ILE A 318 20.39 3.14 30.59
CA ILE A 318 19.43 2.73 29.56
C ILE A 318 18.47 1.65 30.07
N SER A 319 18.94 0.73 30.92
CA SER A 319 18.09 -0.30 31.53
C SER A 319 17.04 0.34 32.44
N GLU A 320 17.45 1.30 33.29
CA GLU A 320 16.52 2.06 34.15
C GLU A 320 15.44 2.79 33.33
N LEU A 321 15.82 3.37 32.20
CA LEU A 321 14.89 4.04 31.28
C LEU A 321 13.93 3.04 30.63
N TRP A 322 14.40 1.87 30.19
CA TRP A 322 13.55 0.81 29.65
C TRP A 322 12.59 0.24 30.69
N ASP A 323 13.05 -0.01 31.92
CA ASP A 323 12.22 -0.47 33.03
C ASP A 323 11.11 0.54 33.38
N ALA A 324 11.37 1.84 33.14
CA ALA A 324 10.40 2.92 33.28
C ALA A 324 9.50 3.15 32.04
N GLY A 325 9.62 2.33 31.01
CA GLY A 325 8.83 2.41 29.78
C GLY A 325 9.26 3.53 28.80
N ILE A 326 10.45 4.11 28.99
CA ILE A 326 11.01 5.11 28.07
C ILE A 326 11.68 4.41 26.89
N LYS A 327 11.36 4.87 25.68
CA LYS A 327 11.98 4.38 24.44
C LYS A 327 13.38 4.97 24.32
N ALA A 328 14.39 4.28 24.84
CA ALA A 328 15.77 4.75 24.87
C ALA A 328 16.71 3.90 23.99
N GLU A 329 17.76 4.50 23.46
CA GLU A 329 18.83 3.82 22.70
C GLU A 329 20.22 4.23 23.21
N LEU A 330 21.24 3.45 22.87
CA LEU A 330 22.65 3.85 22.98
C LEU A 330 23.45 3.30 21.80
N LEU A 331 24.52 3.98 21.40
CA LEU A 331 25.43 3.44 20.39
C LEU A 331 26.24 2.28 20.97
N TYR A 332 26.24 1.13 20.28
CA TYR A 332 26.98 -0.10 20.61
C TYR A 332 28.50 0.03 20.40
N LYS A 333 29.11 1.01 21.05
CA LYS A 333 30.54 1.29 21.05
C LYS A 333 30.98 1.52 22.48
N LYS A 334 32.17 1.03 22.85
CA LYS A 334 32.73 1.25 24.20
C LYS A 334 32.98 2.73 24.48
N ASN A 335 33.56 3.45 23.51
CA ASN A 335 33.95 4.86 23.64
C ASN A 335 33.50 5.67 22.41
N PRO A 336 32.19 5.91 22.22
CA PRO A 336 31.70 6.71 21.10
C PRO A 336 32.11 8.18 21.26
N LYS A 337 32.40 8.86 20.14
CA LYS A 337 32.56 10.33 20.16
C LYS A 337 31.18 10.98 20.34
N LEU A 338 31.10 12.05 21.13
CA LEU A 338 29.84 12.79 21.34
C LEU A 338 29.25 13.30 20.02
N LEU A 339 30.10 13.83 19.14
CA LEU A 339 29.66 14.31 17.82
C LEU A 339 28.89 13.24 17.03
N ASN A 340 29.42 12.02 16.95
CA ASN A 340 28.77 10.93 16.22
C ASN A 340 27.45 10.48 16.88
N GLN A 341 27.30 10.65 18.19
CA GLN A 341 26.06 10.37 18.92
C GLN A 341 25.00 11.41 18.61
N LEU A 342 25.38 12.70 18.56
CA LEU A 342 24.48 13.78 18.18
C LEU A 342 24.05 13.66 16.71
N GLN A 343 24.99 13.39 15.79
CA GLN A 343 24.69 13.13 14.38
C GLN A 343 23.70 11.97 14.20
N TYR A 344 23.89 10.88 14.95
CA TYR A 344 22.94 9.78 14.94
C TYR A 344 21.52 10.21 15.34
N CYS A 345 21.40 11.07 16.36
CA CYS A 345 20.09 11.61 16.77
C CYS A 345 19.49 12.53 15.71
N GLU A 346 20.28 13.40 15.10
CA GLU A 346 19.83 14.26 13.99
C GLU A 346 19.36 13.43 12.79
N GLU A 347 20.09 12.38 12.44
CA GLU A 347 19.77 11.45 11.35
C GLU A 347 18.52 10.59 11.62
N THR A 348 18.28 10.19 12.86
CA THR A 348 17.13 9.33 13.24
C THR A 348 15.93 10.12 13.80
N GLY A 349 16.09 11.41 14.05
CA GLY A 349 15.07 12.29 14.62
C GLY A 349 14.84 12.08 16.12
N ILE A 350 15.80 11.52 16.86
CA ILE A 350 15.70 11.38 18.32
C ILE A 350 15.75 12.79 18.94
N PRO A 351 14.78 13.20 19.78
CA PRO A 351 14.67 14.58 20.24
C PRO A 351 15.61 14.91 21.41
N LEU A 352 16.01 13.92 22.22
CA LEU A 352 16.77 14.14 23.44
C LEU A 352 18.04 13.28 23.51
N VAL A 353 19.06 13.78 24.21
CA VAL A 353 20.27 13.02 24.55
C VAL A 353 20.54 13.15 26.04
N ALA A 354 20.60 12.02 26.73
CA ALA A 354 20.97 11.92 28.14
C ALA A 354 22.48 11.67 28.24
N ILE A 355 23.25 12.71 28.58
CA ILE A 355 24.71 12.68 28.59
C ILE A 355 25.23 12.36 30.00
N ILE A 356 26.03 11.30 30.09
CA ILE A 356 26.73 10.88 31.30
C ILE A 356 28.19 11.35 31.25
N GLY A 357 28.67 11.91 32.36
CA GLY A 357 30.07 12.19 32.62
C GLY A 357 30.46 11.84 34.07
N GLU A 358 31.75 11.71 34.33
CA GLU A 358 32.28 11.35 35.65
C GLU A 358 31.90 12.33 36.75
N GLN A 359 31.76 13.62 36.44
CA GLN A 359 31.36 14.64 37.42
C GLN A 359 29.85 14.57 37.66
N GLU A 360 29.06 14.47 36.59
CA GLU A 360 27.60 14.31 36.67
C GLU A 360 27.20 13.07 37.49
N LEU A 361 27.94 11.97 37.36
CA LEU A 361 27.74 10.77 38.18
C LEU A 361 28.01 11.01 39.67
N LYS A 362 29.04 11.80 40.03
CA LYS A 362 29.32 12.17 41.42
C LYS A 362 28.25 13.07 42.00
N ASP A 363 27.73 13.97 41.18
CA ASP A 363 26.72 14.96 41.57
C ASP A 363 25.28 14.38 41.52
N GLY A 364 25.12 13.14 41.06
CA GLY A 364 23.82 12.46 40.98
C GLY A 364 22.89 13.05 39.89
N VAL A 365 23.46 13.71 38.88
CA VAL A 365 22.73 14.38 37.80
C VAL A 365 23.02 13.74 36.45
N ILE A 366 22.16 14.01 35.48
CA ILE A 366 22.31 13.66 34.07
C ILE A 366 22.09 14.93 33.26
N LYS A 367 23.00 15.20 32.33
CA LYS A 367 22.89 16.36 31.45
C LYS A 367 21.97 16.01 30.29
N LEU A 368 20.78 16.58 30.29
CA LEU A 368 19.76 16.33 29.27
C LEU A 368 19.82 17.42 28.20
N ARG A 369 20.19 17.02 26.98
CA ARG A 369 20.32 17.91 25.83
C ARG A 369 19.15 17.74 24.87
N SER A 370 18.57 18.86 24.43
CA SER A 370 17.68 18.91 23.26
C SER A 370 18.49 18.88 21.98
N VAL A 371 18.17 17.96 21.06
CA VAL A 371 18.89 17.84 19.77
C VAL A 371 18.58 19.02 18.87
N ALA A 372 17.31 19.44 18.82
CA ALA A 372 16.86 20.55 17.97
C ALA A 372 17.32 21.91 18.49
N SER A 373 17.05 22.24 19.76
CA SER A 373 17.41 23.56 20.33
C SER A 373 18.87 23.64 20.78
N ARG A 374 19.55 22.49 20.94
CA ARG A 374 20.93 22.37 21.46
C ARG A 374 21.11 22.82 22.91
N GLU A 375 20.02 23.15 23.60
CA GLU A 375 20.04 23.52 25.01
C GLU A 375 20.30 22.29 25.89
N GLU A 376 21.08 22.51 26.93
CA GLU A 376 21.47 21.50 27.92
C GLU A 376 20.98 21.93 29.30
N VAL A 377 20.38 20.99 30.03
CA VAL A 377 19.92 21.21 31.41
C VAL A 377 20.37 20.02 32.25
N ASP A 378 20.89 20.29 33.44
CA ASP A 378 21.20 19.24 34.41
C ASP A 378 19.90 18.82 35.10
N VAL A 379 19.62 17.51 35.06
CA VAL A 379 18.42 16.90 35.65
C VAL A 379 18.88 15.88 36.68
N ARG A 380 18.31 15.91 37.89
CA ARG A 380 18.62 14.89 38.90
C ARG A 380 18.21 13.52 38.38
N ARG A 381 19.01 12.49 38.64
CA ARG A 381 18.78 11.15 38.06
C ARG A 381 17.38 10.60 38.40
N GLU A 382 16.88 10.89 39.60
CA GLU A 382 15.53 10.52 40.06
C GLU A 382 14.39 11.19 39.26
N ASP A 383 14.61 12.40 38.74
CA ASP A 383 13.61 13.17 37.99
C ASP A 383 13.68 12.91 36.46
N LEU A 384 14.71 12.20 36.00
CA LEU A 384 15.01 12.05 34.57
C LEU A 384 13.86 11.43 33.77
N VAL A 385 13.22 10.39 34.31
CA VAL A 385 12.12 9.69 33.63
C VAL A 385 10.95 10.64 33.37
N GLU A 386 10.52 11.38 34.40
CA GLU A 386 9.39 12.30 34.29
C GLU A 386 9.73 13.50 33.42
N GLU A 387 10.97 13.98 33.44
CA GLU A 387 11.40 15.07 32.55
C GLU A 387 11.43 14.64 31.08
N ILE A 388 11.87 13.41 30.77
CA ILE A 388 11.80 12.86 29.41
C ILE A 388 10.35 12.74 28.96
N LYS A 389 9.45 12.18 29.81
CA LYS A 389 8.02 12.13 29.51
C LYS A 389 7.48 13.52 29.22
N ARG A 390 7.69 14.49 30.12
CA ARG A 390 7.20 15.86 29.97
C ARG A 390 7.62 16.50 28.64
N ARG A 391 8.87 16.30 28.20
CA ARG A 391 9.40 16.85 26.94
C ARG A 391 8.95 16.11 25.68
N THR A 392 8.46 14.87 25.81
CA THR A 392 8.09 14.01 24.66
C THR A 392 6.61 13.66 24.60
N SER A 393 5.81 14.01 25.61
CA SER A 393 4.37 13.72 25.70
C SER A 393 3.47 14.75 25.00
N GLN A 394 4.03 15.77 24.33
CA GLN A 394 3.20 16.60 23.47
C GLN A 394 2.71 15.76 22.30
N PRO A 395 1.39 15.75 22.00
CA PRO A 395 0.91 15.13 20.78
C PRO A 395 1.68 15.73 19.61
N LEU A 396 2.12 14.90 18.67
CA LEU A 396 2.34 15.38 17.30
C LEU A 396 1.06 16.12 16.92
N CYS A 397 1.10 17.45 16.89
CA CYS A 397 -0.01 18.26 16.40
C CYS A 397 -0.25 17.84 14.95
N ILE A 398 -1.27 17.00 14.75
CA ILE A 398 -1.82 16.71 13.45
C ILE A 398 -2.72 17.92 13.14
N CYS A 399 -2.14 18.94 12.51
CA CYS A 399 -2.89 19.98 11.83
C CYS A 399 -3.28 19.50 10.42
#